data_AF-A0AAW1WQD0-F1
#
_entry.id   AF-A0AAW1WQD0-F1
#
_cell.length_a   1.000
_cell.length_b   1.000
_cell.length_c   1.000
_cell.angle_alpha   90.00
_cell.angle_beta   90.00
_cell.angle_gamma   90.00
#
_symmetry.space_group_name_H-M   'P 1'
#
loop_
_entity.id
_entity.type
_entity.pdbx_description
1 polymer ?
#
loop_
_entity_poly.entity_id
_entity_poly.type
_entity_poly.pdbx_seq_one_letter_code
_entity_poly.pdbx_strand_id
1 'polypeptide(L)'
;MATSTPISALFLFFLLISGLAAKTPGKRSQYHKPSKRLVVYFRDVLYNGKNANRTTLAGDNHLGDMVAFADPINLDNNLHSIPVRPAQGFSFYDTRDIFTA
;
A
#
# COMPACT_ATOMS: atom_id res chain seq x y z
N MET A 1 28.02 -65.84 19.26
CA MET A 1 27.49 -64.82 18.33
C MET A 1 26.22 -64.25 18.95
N ALA A 2 26.30 -63.09 19.61
CA ALA A 2 25.13 -62.42 20.17
C ALA A 2 24.58 -61.47 19.10
N THR A 3 23.36 -61.74 18.62
CA THR A 3 22.67 -60.91 17.64
C THR A 3 22.03 -59.73 18.36
N SER A 4 22.53 -58.52 18.08
CA SER A 4 21.95 -57.28 18.58
C SER A 4 20.54 -57.11 18.02
N THR A 5 19.59 -56.81 18.91
CA THR A 5 18.18 -56.67 18.57
C THR A 5 17.94 -55.39 17.75
N PRO A 6 17.27 -55.45 16.58
CA PRO A 6 17.06 -54.28 15.72
C PRO A 6 16.11 -53.24 16.32
N ILE A 7 15.42 -53.59 17.41
CA ILE A 7 14.42 -52.76 18.09
C ILE A 7 15.08 -51.56 18.77
N SER A 8 16.25 -51.75 19.40
CA SER A 8 16.99 -50.65 20.04
C SER A 8 17.47 -49.63 19.00
N ALA A 9 17.93 -50.13 17.84
CA ALA A 9 18.34 -49.28 16.73
C ALA A 9 17.15 -48.49 16.13
N LEU A 10 15.98 -49.11 16.00
CA LEU A 10 14.76 -48.42 15.56
C LEU A 10 14.34 -47.33 16.56
N PHE A 11 14.38 -47.64 17.85
CA PHE A 11 14.01 -46.68 18.89
C PHE A 11 14.95 -45.46 18.90
N LEU A 12 16.26 -45.68 18.81
CA LEU A 12 17.25 -44.61 18.68
C LEU A 12 17.07 -43.80 17.39
N PHE A 13 16.70 -44.46 16.29
CA PHE A 13 16.40 -43.80 15.02
C PHE A 13 15.18 -42.86 15.15
N PHE A 14 14.09 -43.30 15.80
CA PHE A 14 12.93 -42.45 16.09
C PHE A 14 13.28 -41.27 17.02
N LEU A 15 14.21 -41.48 17.96
CA LEU A 15 14.69 -40.46 18.90
C LEU A 15 15.57 -39.41 18.20
N LEU A 16 16.35 -39.80 17.19
CA LEU A 16 17.09 -38.87 16.35
C LEU A 16 16.16 -38.00 15.50
N ILE A 17 15.14 -38.59 14.86
CA ILE A 17 14.25 -37.88 13.93
C ILE A 17 13.39 -36.82 14.66
N SER A 18 12.97 -37.12 15.89
CA SER A 18 12.14 -36.20 16.68
C SER A 18 12.90 -34.94 17.14
N GLY A 19 14.24 -34.95 17.13
CA GLY A 19 15.07 -33.78 17.45
C GLY A 19 15.31 -32.79 16.31
N LEU A 20 15.01 -33.14 15.05
CA LEU A 20 15.32 -32.30 13.87
C LEU A 20 14.31 -31.16 13.62
N ALA A 21 13.20 -31.10 14.36
CA ALA A 21 12.18 -30.06 14.16
C ALA A 21 12.56 -28.73 14.85
N ALA A 22 13.67 -28.12 14.45
CA ALA A 22 13.99 -26.75 14.83
C ALA A 22 13.15 -25.77 13.99
N LYS A 23 12.09 -25.21 14.58
CA LYS A 23 11.31 -24.13 13.97
C LYS A 23 12.20 -22.88 13.92
N THR A 24 12.70 -22.51 12.74
CA THR A 24 13.37 -21.22 12.59
C THR A 24 12.37 -20.13 12.98
N PRO A 25 12.72 -19.20 13.90
CA PRO A 25 11.89 -18.04 14.13
C PRO A 25 11.82 -17.30 12.79
N GLY A 26 10.70 -17.44 12.08
CA GLY A 26 10.44 -16.63 10.91
C GLY A 26 10.64 -15.19 11.34
N LYS A 27 11.53 -14.45 10.66
CA LYS A 27 11.70 -13.03 10.89
C LYS A 27 10.33 -12.40 10.71
N ARG A 28 9.64 -12.13 11.82
CA ARG A 28 8.48 -11.25 11.79
C ARG A 28 9.06 -9.95 11.27
N SER A 29 8.70 -9.57 10.05
CA SER A 29 8.96 -8.23 9.56
C SER A 29 8.34 -7.31 10.59
N GLN A 30 9.18 -6.78 11.47
CA GLN A 30 8.74 -5.99 12.58
C GLN A 30 8.31 -4.69 11.93
N TYR A 31 6.99 -4.52 11.77
CA TYR A 31 6.47 -3.31 11.18
C TYR A 31 6.89 -2.16 12.06
N HIS A 32 7.77 -1.30 11.53
CA HIS A 32 8.27 -0.15 12.27
C HIS A 32 7.07 0.73 12.62
N LYS A 33 6.93 1.07 13.91
CA LYS A 33 5.88 2.00 14.31
C LYS A 33 6.22 3.37 13.71
N PRO A 34 5.26 4.10 13.12
CA PRO A 34 5.55 5.41 12.54
C PRO A 34 6.11 6.33 13.62
N SER A 35 7.34 6.83 13.40
CA SER A 35 8.01 7.74 14.35
C SER A 35 7.35 9.12 14.41
N LYS A 36 6.59 9.48 13.38
CA LYS A 36 5.82 10.73 13.28
C LYS A 36 4.49 10.47 12.60
N ARG A 37 3.46 11.18 13.04
CA ARG A 37 2.13 11.21 12.41
C ARG A 37 1.85 12.63 11.95
N LEU A 38 1.56 12.79 10.67
CA LEU A 38 1.11 14.04 10.08
C LEU A 38 -0.35 13.87 9.68
N VAL A 39 -1.21 14.77 10.15
CA VAL A 39 -2.64 14.83 9.77
C VAL A 39 -2.85 16.18 9.11
N VAL A 40 -3.33 16.17 7.88
CA VAL A 40 -3.59 17.36 7.07
C VAL A 40 -4.90 17.18 6.32
N TYR A 41 -5.46 18.30 5.89
CA TYR A 41 -6.62 18.33 5.02
C TYR A 41 -6.17 18.73 3.62
N PHE A 42 -6.15 17.75 2.73
CA PHE A 42 -5.99 17.98 1.29
C PHE A 42 -7.35 18.32 0.70
N ARG A 43 -7.39 19.36 -0.12
CA ARG A 43 -8.58 19.81 -0.84
C ARG A 43 -8.30 19.67 -2.33
N ASP A 44 -9.10 18.88 -3.01
CA ASP A 44 -9.08 18.83 -4.47
C ASP A 44 -10.05 19.90 -4.99
N VAL A 45 -9.52 20.94 -5.64
CA VAL A 45 -10.35 21.96 -6.29
C VAL A 45 -10.66 21.47 -7.69
N LEU A 46 -11.82 20.82 -7.84
CA LEU A 46 -12.24 20.17 -9.09
C LEU A 46 -11.97 21.04 -10.32
N TYR A 47 -11.37 20.42 -11.33
CA TYR A 47 -11.07 21.10 -12.59
C TYR A 47 -12.34 21.64 -13.26
N ASN A 48 -12.34 22.93 -13.59
CA ASN A 48 -13.49 23.64 -14.17
C ASN A 48 -13.24 24.15 -15.59
N GLY A 49 -12.16 23.71 -16.25
CA GLY A 49 -11.75 24.21 -17.56
C GLY A 49 -10.75 25.36 -17.52
N LYS A 50 -10.53 26.00 -16.36
CA LYS A 50 -9.72 27.23 -16.24
C LYS A 50 -8.67 27.21 -15.13
N ASN A 51 -8.85 26.38 -14.12
CA ASN A 51 -8.02 26.37 -12.91
C ASN A 51 -6.81 25.42 -12.97
N ALA A 52 -6.68 24.61 -14.03
CA ALA A 52 -5.57 23.68 -14.19
C ALA A 52 -5.23 23.39 -15.66
N ASN A 53 -4.13 22.69 -15.89
CA ASN A 53 -3.85 22.08 -17.19
C ASN A 53 -4.39 20.65 -17.21
N ARG A 54 -5.12 20.30 -18.28
CA ARG A 54 -5.69 18.98 -18.51
C ARG A 54 -5.23 18.47 -19.87
N THR A 55 -4.73 17.24 -19.89
CA THR A 55 -4.43 16.49 -21.11
C THR A 55 -5.30 15.25 -21.14
N THR A 56 -6.00 15.03 -22.24
CA THR A 56 -6.87 13.86 -22.43
C THR A 56 -6.11 12.80 -23.22
N LEU A 57 -5.86 11.65 -22.59
CA LEU A 57 -5.11 10.52 -23.17
C LEU A 57 -6.00 9.40 -23.73
N ALA A 58 -7.29 9.36 -23.34
CA ALA A 58 -8.29 8.45 -23.86
C ALA A 58 -9.61 9.20 -24.12
N GLY A 59 -10.60 8.53 -24.73
CA GLY A 59 -11.84 9.15 -25.23
C GLY A 59 -12.87 9.53 -24.16
N ASP A 60 -14.15 9.37 -24.52
CA ASP A 60 -15.31 9.91 -23.81
C ASP A 60 -15.37 9.63 -22.29
N ASN A 61 -16.11 10.50 -21.58
CA ASN A 61 -16.41 10.43 -20.16
C ASN A 61 -15.19 10.50 -19.22
N HIS A 62 -14.31 11.47 -19.46
CA HIS A 62 -13.12 11.78 -18.65
C HIS A 62 -12.07 10.67 -18.56
N LEU A 63 -12.30 9.50 -19.14
CA LEU A 63 -11.32 8.42 -19.14
C LEU A 63 -10.01 8.90 -19.78
N GLY A 64 -8.90 8.65 -19.08
CA GLY A 64 -7.57 9.04 -19.52
C GLY A 64 -7.29 10.53 -19.38
N ASP A 65 -8.17 11.32 -18.76
CA ASP A 65 -7.82 12.67 -18.37
C ASP A 65 -6.72 12.66 -17.31
N MET A 66 -5.67 13.42 -17.59
CA MET A 66 -4.62 13.77 -16.66
C MET A 66 -4.76 15.25 -16.30
N VAL A 67 -4.97 15.56 -15.02
CA VAL A 67 -5.11 16.94 -14.54
C VAL A 67 -3.94 17.25 -13.61
N ALA A 68 -3.15 18.27 -13.94
CA ALA A 68 -2.07 18.75 -13.08
C ALA A 68 -2.62 19.73 -12.02
N PHE A 69 -2.26 19.56 -10.75
CA PHE A 69 -2.78 20.37 -9.65
C PHE A 69 -1.69 20.97 -8.75
N ALA A 70 -2.04 22.05 -8.06
CA ALA A 70 -1.20 22.78 -7.10
C ALA A 70 -2.06 23.23 -5.89
N ASP A 71 -2.85 22.32 -5.36
CA ASP A 71 -3.97 22.64 -4.46
C ASP A 71 -3.52 22.84 -3.00
N PRO A 72 -4.24 23.66 -2.21
CA PRO A 72 -3.82 23.98 -0.84
C PRO A 72 -3.90 22.77 0.12
N ILE A 73 -2.90 22.66 1.01
CA ILE A 73 -2.92 21.77 2.18
C ILE A 73 -3.05 22.61 3.46
N ASN A 74 -4.05 22.28 4.28
CA ASN A 74 -4.34 22.97 5.54
C ASN A 74 -4.16 22.03 6.75
N LEU A 75 -3.94 22.59 7.95
CA LEU A 75 -3.88 21.84 9.22
C LEU A 75 -5.26 21.66 9.86
N ASP A 76 -6.27 22.34 9.35
CA ASP A 76 -7.65 22.29 9.82
C ASP A 76 -8.62 22.04 8.65
N ASN A 77 -9.90 21.85 9.00
CA ASN A 77 -10.96 21.61 8.04
C ASN A 77 -11.62 22.91 7.53
N ASN A 78 -10.91 24.05 7.52
CA ASN A 78 -11.43 25.33 7.02
C ASN A 78 -10.88 25.63 5.62
N LEU A 79 -11.72 26.13 4.71
CA LEU A 79 -11.31 26.48 3.35
C LEU A 79 -10.58 27.83 3.27
N HIS A 80 -10.78 28.70 4.26
CA HIS A 80 -10.20 30.05 4.30
C HIS A 80 -8.93 30.14 5.17
N SER A 81 -8.48 29.03 5.75
CA SER A 81 -7.24 29.00 6.52
C SER A 81 -6.03 29.22 5.62
N ILE A 82 -4.96 29.80 6.16
CA ILE A 82 -3.70 29.95 5.46
C ILE A 82 -3.13 28.54 5.13
N PRO A 83 -2.83 28.24 3.86
CA PRO A 83 -2.26 26.96 3.49
C PRO A 83 -0.83 26.82 4.03
N VAL A 84 -0.50 25.63 4.52
CA VAL A 84 0.88 25.30 4.94
C VAL A 84 1.78 25.25 3.72
N ARG A 85 1.29 24.58 2.66
CA ARG A 85 1.96 24.44 1.37
C ARG A 85 0.97 23.90 0.32
N PRO A 86 1.17 24.20 -0.97
CA PRO A 86 0.49 23.48 -2.04
C PRO A 86 0.91 22.00 -2.12
N ALA A 87 -0.05 21.10 -2.36
CA ALA A 87 0.21 19.78 -2.91
C ALA A 87 0.40 19.92 -4.41
N GLN A 88 1.54 19.50 -4.93
CA GLN A 88 1.81 19.52 -6.37
C GLN A 88 1.81 18.10 -6.89
N GLY A 89 1.11 17.87 -7.99
CA GLY A 89 0.98 16.54 -8.56
C GLY A 89 0.03 16.51 -9.74
N PHE A 90 -0.48 15.32 -10.02
CA PHE A 90 -1.47 15.08 -11.05
C PHE A 90 -2.41 13.96 -10.65
N SER A 91 -3.64 14.04 -11.15
CA SER A 91 -4.66 12.99 -11.02
C SER A 91 -4.95 12.39 -12.38
N PHE A 92 -5.19 11.08 -12.39
CA PHE A 92 -5.60 10.33 -13.58
C PHE A 92 -7.01 9.77 -13.38
N TYR A 93 -7.88 10.01 -14.35
CA TYR A 93 -9.21 9.40 -14.40
C TYR A 93 -9.12 8.09 -15.18
N ASP A 94 -9.04 6.96 -14.49
CA ASP A 94 -8.79 5.63 -15.09
C ASP A 94 -10.04 4.73 -15.17
N THR A 95 -11.18 5.24 -14.69
CA THR A 95 -12.44 4.49 -14.64
C THR A 95 -13.22 4.64 -15.95
N ARG A 96 -13.69 3.52 -16.49
CA ARG A 96 -14.64 3.48 -17.60
C ARG A 96 -16.05 3.33 -17.07
N ASP A 97 -16.83 4.41 -17.08
CA ASP A 97 -18.29 4.24 -16.92
C ASP A 97 -18.86 3.81 -18.27
N ILE A 98 -19.38 2.58 -18.31
CA ILE A 98 -20.10 2.07 -19.46
C ILE A 98 -21.49 2.70 -19.42
N PHE A 99 -21.64 3.93 -19.93
CA PHE A 99 -22.97 4.46 -20.21
C PHE A 99 -23.53 3.74 -21.44
N THR A 100 -24.08 2.54 -21.24
CA THR A 100 -25.04 1.96 -22.19
C THR A 100 -26.28 2.84 -22.19
N ALA A 101 -26.49 3.56 -23.31
CA ALA A 101 -27.75 4.21 -23.64
C ALA A 101 -28.86 3.17 -23.89
#